data_AF-A0A3N5R2V8-F1
#
_entry.id   AF-A0A3N5R2V8-F1
#
_cell.length_a   1.000
_cell.length_b   1.000
_cell.length_c   1.000
_cell.angle_alpha   90.00
_cell.angle_beta   90.00
_cell.angle_gamma   90.00
#
_symmetry.space_group_name_H-M   'P 1'
#
loop_
_entity.id
_entity.type
_entity.pdbx_description
1 polymer ?
#
loop_
_entity_poly.entity_id
_entity_poly.type
_entity_poly.pdbx_seq_one_letter_code
_entity_poly.pdbx_strand_id
1 'polypeptide(L)'
;MKTQNITFSFSTPRQYFFSTVILFIFIIILYYIQDIIGYQTVSLILLLIIFLLPLFNFERGPIILSAIISALAWDYYFIPPHFTMHIDKAEDVVTLFMFFIVAVTNGVLTARLKVQKNDMFEKERRLNALYRLLKDLSGGNDLDDILRKSVQNIYKVFGFESVFFSPESQNKLKREPHPASNFKPDDMEWIAAEASFKNKTETGKTTNTVQGTEAMYFPININDSVFCVIGIKINDDIKAGSAEMEFLMSFIREITPFIEKYLNYSKP
;
A
#
# COMPACT_ATOMS: atom_id res chain seq x y z
N MET A 1 -15.48 -7.67 3.04
CA MET A 1 -15.55 -6.26 2.57
C MET A 1 -14.97 -5.36 3.66
N LYS A 2 -13.67 -5.05 3.60
CA LYS A 2 -13.03 -4.12 4.54
C LYS A 2 -13.20 -2.73 3.93
N THR A 3 -13.90 -1.85 4.64
CA THR A 3 -14.03 -0.42 4.35
C THR A 3 -12.63 0.17 4.21
N GLN A 4 -12.18 0.35 2.96
CA GLN A 4 -11.00 1.14 2.68
C GLN A 4 -11.32 2.58 3.06
N ASN A 5 -10.81 3.00 4.21
CA ASN A 5 -10.77 4.40 4.60
C ASN A 5 -10.17 5.18 3.44
N ILE A 6 -11.02 5.96 2.78
CA ILE A 6 -10.61 6.94 1.78
C ILE A 6 -9.81 7.98 2.56
N THR A 7 -8.51 7.75 2.72
CA THR A 7 -7.59 8.76 3.21
C THR A 7 -7.48 9.78 2.07
N PHE A 8 -8.36 10.78 2.11
CA PHE A 8 -8.17 12.06 1.46
C PHE A 8 -6.74 12.51 1.86
N SER A 9 -5.75 12.41 0.96
CA SER A 9 -4.51 13.14 1.25
C SER A 9 -4.91 14.59 1.06
N PHE A 10 -4.99 15.28 2.19
CA PHE A 10 -5.07 16.72 2.20
C PHE A 10 -3.86 17.21 1.42
N SER A 11 -4.11 17.82 0.27
CA SER A 11 -3.09 18.49 -0.49
C SER A 11 -2.40 19.50 0.38
N THR A 12 -1.08 19.65 0.19
CA THR A 12 -0.33 20.61 1.01
C THR A 12 -1.05 21.96 0.99
N PRO A 13 -1.26 22.63 2.13
CA PRO A 13 -2.02 23.88 2.20
C PRO A 13 -1.50 24.94 1.21
N ARG A 14 -0.21 24.86 0.88
CA ARG A 14 0.44 25.66 -0.17
C ARG A 14 -0.18 25.49 -1.55
N GLN A 15 -0.51 24.28 -1.98
CA GLN A 15 -1.06 24.05 -3.32
C GLN A 15 -2.46 24.65 -3.49
N TYR A 16 -3.29 24.58 -2.44
CA TYR A 16 -4.58 25.28 -2.42
C TYR A 16 -4.37 26.80 -2.54
N PHE A 17 -3.44 27.37 -1.77
CA PHE A 17 -3.16 28.79 -1.83
C PHE A 17 -2.70 29.21 -3.24
N PHE A 18 -1.73 28.51 -3.83
CA PHE A 18 -1.24 28.82 -5.16
C PHE A 18 -2.29 28.67 -6.27
N SER A 19 -3.11 27.61 -6.25
CA SER A 19 -4.15 27.42 -7.28
C SER A 19 -5.19 28.53 -7.21
N THR A 20 -5.59 28.91 -6.00
CA THR A 20 -6.61 29.95 -5.78
C THR A 20 -6.08 31.32 -6.17
N VAL A 21 -4.83 31.64 -5.83
CA VAL A 21 -4.18 32.91 -6.22
C VAL A 21 -4.04 33.02 -7.73
N ILE A 22 -3.58 31.96 -8.41
CA ILE A 22 -3.48 31.93 -9.88
C ILE A 22 -4.85 32.16 -10.50
N LEU A 23 -5.89 31.47 -10.00
CA LEU A 23 -7.25 31.66 -10.49
C LEU A 23 -7.74 33.09 -10.30
N PHE A 24 -7.54 33.67 -9.12
CA PHE A 24 -7.94 35.04 -8.84
C PHE A 24 -7.24 36.03 -9.77
N ILE A 25 -5.95 35.85 -10.03
CA ILE A 25 -5.20 36.69 -10.97
C ILE A 25 -5.83 36.61 -12.36
N PHE A 26 -6.13 35.41 -12.85
CA PHE A 26 -6.77 35.22 -14.15
C PHE A 26 -8.18 35.80 -14.22
N ILE A 27 -8.99 35.64 -13.15
CA ILE A 27 -10.32 36.23 -13.07
C ILE A 27 -10.26 37.76 -13.12
N ILE A 28 -9.32 38.38 -12.41
CA ILE A 28 -9.13 39.85 -12.41
C ILE A 28 -8.71 40.34 -13.81
N ILE A 29 -7.77 39.64 -14.45
CA ILE A 29 -7.32 39.98 -15.81
C ILE A 29 -8.49 39.87 -16.80
N LEU A 30 -9.26 38.78 -16.73
CA LEU A 30 -10.40 38.54 -17.62
C LEU A 30 -11.54 39.52 -17.39
N TYR A 31 -11.77 39.94 -16.15
CA TYR A 31 -12.77 40.97 -15.82
C TYR A 31 -12.45 42.30 -16.51
N TYR A 32 -11.19 42.73 -16.53
CA TYR A 32 -10.79 43.97 -17.19
C TYR A 32 -10.86 43.90 -18.73
N ILE A 33 -10.76 42.68 -19.27
CA ILE A 33 -10.73 42.42 -20.71
C ILE A 33 -12.14 42.08 -21.27
N GLN A 34 -13.12 41.80 -20.40
CA GLN A 34 -14.44 41.31 -20.81
C GLN A 34 -15.16 42.25 -21.78
N ASP A 35 -14.96 43.56 -21.64
CA ASP A 35 -15.61 44.58 -22.46
C ASP A 35 -15.16 44.53 -23.93
N ILE A 36 -14.02 43.88 -24.22
CA ILE A 36 -13.45 43.76 -25.56
C ILE A 36 -13.84 42.42 -26.22
N ILE A 37 -13.92 41.33 -25.44
CA ILE A 37 -13.99 39.95 -25.98
C ILE A 37 -15.36 39.29 -25.76
N GLY A 38 -16.22 39.87 -24.91
CA GLY A 38 -17.53 39.33 -24.57
C GLY A 38 -17.46 38.19 -23.55
N TYR A 39 -18.52 38.07 -22.74
CA TYR A 39 -18.57 37.17 -21.58
C TYR A 39 -18.53 35.67 -21.93
N GLN A 40 -18.96 35.31 -23.14
CA GLN A 40 -18.93 33.94 -23.64
C GLN A 40 -17.49 33.46 -23.91
N THR A 41 -16.61 34.35 -24.40
CA THR A 41 -15.21 33.99 -24.62
C THR A 41 -14.44 33.84 -23.31
N VAL A 42 -14.83 34.60 -22.28
CA VAL A 42 -14.24 34.49 -20.94
C VAL A 42 -14.47 33.10 -20.33
N SER A 43 -15.66 32.53 -20.51
CA SER A 43 -15.99 31.19 -20.00
C SER A 43 -15.08 30.13 -20.59
N LEU A 44 -14.83 30.20 -21.91
CA LEU A 44 -13.96 29.27 -22.63
C LEU A 44 -12.51 29.37 -22.13
N ILE A 45 -12.02 30.58 -21.86
CA ILE A 45 -10.67 30.78 -21.33
C ILE A 45 -10.55 30.23 -19.91
N LEU A 46 -11.53 30.49 -19.04
CA LEU A 46 -11.56 29.94 -17.67
C LEU A 46 -11.59 28.40 -17.69
N LEU A 47 -12.37 27.82 -18.59
CA LEU A 47 -12.47 26.38 -18.76
C LEU A 47 -11.13 25.78 -19.23
N LEU A 48 -10.46 26.45 -20.17
CA LEU A 48 -9.13 26.05 -20.64
C LEU A 48 -8.09 26.08 -19.50
N ILE A 49 -8.10 27.12 -18.67
CA ILE A 49 -7.19 27.25 -17.51
C ILE A 49 -7.39 26.09 -16.54
N ILE A 50 -8.64 25.76 -16.19
CA ILE A 50 -8.95 24.64 -15.29
C ILE A 50 -8.52 23.31 -15.90
N PHE A 51 -8.69 23.15 -17.21
CA PHE A 51 -8.26 21.96 -17.93
C PHE A 51 -6.73 21.78 -17.91
N LEU A 52 -5.96 22.87 -17.93
CA LEU A 52 -4.50 22.85 -17.90
C LEU A 52 -3.91 22.69 -16.49
N LEU A 53 -4.63 23.06 -15.41
CA LEU A 53 -4.14 22.96 -14.02
C LEU A 53 -3.55 21.58 -13.62
N PRO A 54 -4.16 20.43 -13.98
CA PRO A 54 -3.60 19.12 -13.65
C PRO A 54 -2.19 18.86 -14.20
N LEU A 55 -1.80 19.52 -15.30
CA LEU A 55 -0.46 19.37 -15.91
C LEU A 55 0.65 19.96 -15.03
N PHE A 56 0.32 20.88 -14.12
CA PHE A 56 1.27 21.55 -13.23
C PHE A 56 1.39 20.84 -11.85
N ASN A 57 1.11 19.53 -11.80
CA ASN A 57 1.22 18.69 -10.59
C ASN A 57 0.30 19.12 -9.42
N PHE A 58 -0.81 19.82 -9.70
CA PHE A 58 -1.80 20.12 -8.67
C PHE A 58 -2.61 18.86 -8.28
N GLU A 59 -2.91 18.74 -6.99
CA GLU A 59 -3.73 17.66 -6.47
C GLU A 59 -5.23 17.86 -6.73
N ARG A 60 -6.04 16.80 -6.50
CA ARG A 60 -7.49 16.78 -6.79
C ARG A 60 -8.27 17.88 -6.09
N GLY A 61 -8.01 18.07 -4.80
CA GLY A 61 -8.76 19.01 -3.97
C GLY A 61 -8.66 20.43 -4.51
N PRO A 62 -7.43 20.96 -4.74
CA PRO A 62 -7.23 22.25 -5.36
C PRO A 62 -7.93 22.41 -6.71
N ILE A 63 -7.88 21.39 -7.60
CA ILE A 63 -8.50 21.46 -8.94
C ILE A 63 -10.03 21.51 -8.86
N ILE A 64 -10.65 20.69 -8.00
CA ILE A 64 -12.11 20.67 -7.82
C ILE A 64 -12.59 21.99 -7.21
N LEU A 65 -11.90 22.46 -6.16
CA LEU A 65 -12.22 23.72 -5.50
C LEU A 65 -12.06 24.91 -6.46
N SER A 66 -11.01 24.88 -7.28
CA SER A 66 -10.74 25.86 -8.35
C SER A 66 -11.86 25.87 -9.40
N ALA A 67 -12.33 24.70 -9.84
CA ALA A 67 -13.42 24.60 -10.80
C ALA A 67 -14.75 25.14 -10.25
N ILE A 68 -15.06 24.85 -8.98
CA ILE A 68 -16.26 25.36 -8.30
C ILE A 68 -16.20 26.88 -8.15
N ILE A 69 -15.07 27.41 -7.67
CA ILE A 69 -14.88 28.87 -7.51
C ILE A 69 -15.00 29.57 -8.85
N SER A 70 -14.39 29.01 -9.90
CA SER A 70 -14.44 29.59 -11.24
C SER A 70 -15.85 29.58 -11.83
N ALA A 71 -16.59 28.48 -11.69
CA ALA A 71 -17.98 28.40 -12.14
C ALA A 71 -18.87 29.43 -11.43
N LEU A 72 -18.73 29.55 -10.10
CA LEU A 72 -19.47 30.54 -9.31
C LEU A 72 -19.06 31.98 -9.66
N ALA A 73 -17.77 32.23 -9.88
CA ALA A 73 -17.27 33.55 -10.27
C ALA A 73 -17.76 33.93 -11.68
N TRP A 74 -17.77 32.97 -12.61
CA TRP A 74 -18.27 33.21 -13.97
C TRP A 74 -19.76 33.54 -13.98
N ASP A 75 -20.58 32.74 -13.29
CA ASP A 75 -22.04 32.95 -13.19
C ASP A 75 -22.37 34.31 -12.55
N TYR A 76 -21.65 34.70 -11.48
CA TYR A 76 -21.97 35.92 -10.73
C TYR A 76 -21.45 37.21 -11.38
N TYR A 77 -20.24 37.21 -11.96
CA TYR A 77 -19.60 38.44 -12.47
C TYR A 77 -19.82 38.67 -13.96
N PHE A 78 -19.94 37.62 -14.78
CA PHE A 78 -19.82 37.74 -16.23
C PHE A 78 -21.15 37.58 -16.99
N ILE A 79 -22.16 36.91 -16.44
CA ILE A 79 -23.47 36.75 -17.09
C ILE A 79 -24.34 38.00 -16.87
N PRO A 80 -24.86 38.66 -17.92
CA PRO A 80 -25.85 39.73 -17.78
C PRO A 80 -27.25 39.15 -17.46
N PRO A 81 -28.00 39.64 -16.45
CA PRO A 81 -27.71 40.78 -15.58
C PRO A 81 -26.66 40.45 -14.51
N HIS A 82 -25.60 41.27 -14.45
CA HIS A 82 -24.53 41.11 -13.48
C HIS A 82 -25.08 41.13 -12.05
N PHE A 83 -24.47 40.32 -11.16
CA PHE A 83 -24.86 40.20 -9.75
C PHE A 83 -26.21 39.48 -9.50
N THR A 84 -26.73 38.73 -10.46
CA THR A 84 -27.92 37.88 -10.28
C THR A 84 -27.72 36.46 -10.80
N MET A 85 -28.14 35.44 -10.04
CA MET A 85 -28.19 34.05 -10.52
C MET A 85 -29.45 33.86 -11.38
N HIS A 86 -29.42 34.36 -12.62
CA HIS A 86 -30.49 34.17 -13.59
C HIS A 86 -29.91 33.72 -14.93
N ILE A 87 -30.23 32.49 -15.33
CA ILE A 87 -29.75 31.88 -16.57
C ILE A 87 -30.89 31.95 -17.59
N ASP A 88 -30.89 32.99 -18.42
CA ASP A 88 -31.95 33.19 -19.42
C ASP A 88 -31.66 32.50 -20.77
N LYS A 89 -30.38 32.27 -21.10
CA LYS A 89 -29.99 31.72 -22.41
C LYS A 89 -29.56 30.26 -22.31
N ALA A 90 -29.96 29.47 -23.32
CA ALA A 90 -29.55 28.08 -23.44
C ALA A 90 -28.02 27.90 -23.54
N GLU A 91 -27.29 28.85 -24.13
CA GLU A 91 -25.82 28.82 -24.22
C GLU A 91 -25.13 28.87 -22.84
N ASP A 92 -25.72 29.57 -21.88
CA ASP A 92 -25.16 29.72 -20.55
C ASP A 92 -25.35 28.43 -19.72
N VAL A 93 -26.49 27.76 -19.89
CA VAL A 93 -26.74 26.40 -19.33
C VAL A 93 -25.71 25.39 -19.86
N VAL A 94 -25.41 25.43 -21.17
CA VAL A 94 -24.42 24.53 -21.79
C VAL A 94 -23.03 24.78 -21.23
N THR A 95 -22.66 26.04 -21.02
CA THR A 95 -21.36 26.43 -20.46
C THR A 95 -21.20 25.99 -19.00
N LEU A 96 -22.23 26.17 -18.19
CA LEU A 96 -22.26 25.66 -16.81
C LEU A 96 -22.08 24.14 -16.77
N PHE A 97 -22.77 23.43 -17.67
CA PHE A 97 -22.65 21.98 -17.78
C PHE A 97 -21.25 21.53 -18.22
N MET A 98 -20.61 22.28 -19.12
CA MET A 98 -19.22 22.08 -19.54
C MET A 98 -18.23 22.21 -18.36
N PHE A 99 -18.38 23.22 -17.50
CA PHE A 99 -17.57 23.34 -16.28
C PHE A 99 -17.73 22.11 -15.38
N PHE A 100 -18.95 21.61 -15.23
CA PHE A 100 -19.22 20.40 -14.45
C PHE A 100 -18.51 19.17 -15.05
N ILE A 101 -18.59 18.98 -16.37
CA ILE A 101 -17.89 17.87 -17.06
C ILE A 101 -16.38 17.96 -16.84
N VAL A 102 -15.78 19.15 -16.98
CA VAL A 102 -14.34 19.33 -16.78
C VAL A 102 -13.94 19.05 -15.33
N ALA A 103 -14.72 19.53 -14.36
CA ALA A 103 -14.48 19.26 -12.95
C ALA A 103 -14.53 17.76 -12.64
N VAL A 104 -15.56 17.05 -13.13
CA VAL A 104 -15.71 15.60 -12.94
C VAL A 104 -14.60 14.83 -13.64
N THR A 105 -14.27 15.16 -14.89
CA THR A 105 -13.24 14.48 -15.67
C THR A 105 -11.87 14.62 -15.03
N ASN A 106 -11.50 15.83 -14.60
CA ASN A 106 -10.26 16.06 -13.87
C ASN A 106 -10.26 15.34 -12.52
N GLY A 107 -11.38 15.37 -11.80
CA GLY A 107 -11.55 14.62 -10.55
C GLY A 107 -11.31 13.11 -10.73
N VAL A 108 -11.87 12.51 -11.78
CA VAL A 108 -11.75 11.07 -12.10
C VAL A 108 -10.39 10.69 -12.69
N LEU A 109 -9.73 11.57 -13.45
CA LEU A 109 -8.41 11.28 -14.01
C LEU A 109 -7.36 11.24 -12.90
N THR A 110 -7.29 12.29 -12.11
CA THR A 110 -6.40 12.34 -10.95
C THR A 110 -6.81 11.25 -9.95
N ALA A 111 -8.13 11.00 -9.79
CA ALA A 111 -8.82 9.74 -9.44
C ALA A 111 -8.03 8.43 -9.53
N ARG A 112 -7.74 8.10 -10.77
CA ARG A 112 -7.13 6.83 -11.15
C ARG A 112 -5.62 6.86 -10.92
N LEU A 113 -4.98 8.01 -11.17
CA LEU A 113 -3.52 8.15 -11.02
C LEU A 113 -3.00 7.85 -9.61
N LYS A 114 -3.72 8.28 -8.57
CA LYS A 114 -3.28 8.02 -7.18
C LYS A 114 -3.48 6.56 -6.76
N VAL A 115 -4.56 5.91 -7.21
CA VAL A 115 -4.81 4.50 -6.93
C VAL A 115 -3.70 3.66 -7.56
N GLN A 116 -3.36 3.94 -8.83
CA GLN A 116 -2.23 3.29 -9.50
C GLN A 116 -0.90 3.52 -8.76
N LYS A 117 -0.64 4.74 -8.29
CA LYS A 117 0.59 5.07 -7.56
C LYS A 117 0.71 4.32 -6.22
N ASN A 118 -0.37 4.21 -5.45
CA ASN A 118 -0.35 3.51 -4.16
C ASN A 118 -0.10 2.00 -4.33
N ASP A 119 -0.76 1.36 -5.30
CA ASP A 119 -0.55 -0.06 -5.58
C ASP A 119 0.88 -0.34 -6.05
N MET A 120 1.48 0.58 -6.81
CA MET A 120 2.88 0.47 -7.22
C MET A 120 3.85 0.61 -6.04
N PHE A 121 3.61 1.53 -5.10
CA PHE A 121 4.48 1.68 -3.93
C PHE A 121 4.45 0.48 -3.01
N GLU A 122 3.28 -0.12 -2.75
CA GLU A 122 3.21 -1.32 -1.93
C GLU A 122 3.93 -2.50 -2.60
N LYS A 123 3.80 -2.65 -3.92
CA LYS A 123 4.56 -3.63 -4.69
C LYS A 123 6.06 -3.36 -4.64
N GLU A 124 6.48 -2.11 -4.82
CA GLU A 124 7.88 -1.70 -4.74
C GLU A 124 8.45 -1.97 -3.34
N ARG A 125 7.72 -1.66 -2.28
CA ARG A 125 8.11 -1.94 -0.89
C ARG A 125 8.33 -3.44 -0.67
N ARG A 126 7.41 -4.28 -1.14
CA ARG A 126 7.52 -5.74 -1.04
C ARG A 126 8.73 -6.28 -1.80
N LEU A 127 8.93 -5.83 -3.04
CA LEU A 127 10.10 -6.22 -3.86
C LEU A 127 11.42 -5.80 -3.20
N ASN A 128 11.48 -4.59 -2.67
CA ASN A 128 12.67 -4.10 -1.96
C ASN A 128 12.96 -4.89 -0.70
N ALA A 129 11.93 -5.26 0.08
CA ALA A 129 12.10 -6.11 1.26
C ALA A 129 12.61 -7.50 0.87
N LEU A 130 12.05 -8.11 -0.19
CA LEU A 130 12.48 -9.40 -0.68
C LEU A 130 13.91 -9.37 -1.22
N TYR A 131 14.26 -8.36 -2.01
CA TYR A 131 15.61 -8.18 -2.53
C TYR A 131 16.64 -8.03 -1.40
N ARG A 132 16.30 -7.28 -0.34
CA ARG A 132 17.15 -7.13 0.85
C ARG A 132 17.34 -8.46 1.57
N LEU A 133 16.26 -9.23 1.78
CA LEU A 133 16.35 -10.57 2.35
C LEU A 133 17.32 -11.44 1.54
N LEU A 134 17.11 -11.55 0.23
CA LEU A 134 17.94 -12.38 -0.65
C LEU A 134 19.41 -11.96 -0.61
N LYS A 135 19.68 -10.65 -0.60
CA LYS A 135 21.03 -10.10 -0.51
C LYS A 135 21.69 -10.44 0.83
N ASP A 136 20.98 -10.28 1.94
CA ASP A 136 21.49 -10.56 3.29
C ASP A 136 21.79 -12.06 3.46
N LEU A 137 20.89 -12.92 2.98
CA LEU A 137 21.04 -14.38 3.05
C LEU A 137 22.12 -14.91 2.11
N SER A 138 22.30 -14.32 0.92
CA SER A 138 23.37 -14.71 -0.02
C SER A 138 24.77 -14.47 0.53
N GLY A 139 24.94 -13.48 1.41
CA GLY A 139 26.19 -13.22 2.13
C GLY A 139 26.35 -14.02 3.42
N GLY A 140 25.51 -15.04 3.66
CA GLY A 140 25.60 -15.92 4.82
C GLY A 140 26.82 -16.85 4.74
N ASN A 141 27.55 -17.02 5.84
CA ASN A 141 28.71 -17.91 5.88
C ASN A 141 28.37 -19.33 6.38
N ASP A 142 27.29 -19.45 7.17
CA ASP A 142 26.85 -20.70 7.81
C ASP A 142 25.34 -20.66 8.12
N LEU A 143 24.74 -21.81 8.42
CA LEU A 143 23.34 -21.99 8.79
C LEU A 143 22.95 -21.07 9.96
N ASP A 144 23.77 -20.96 11.00
CA ASP A 144 23.51 -20.08 12.14
C ASP A 144 23.38 -18.61 11.74
N ASP A 145 24.20 -18.16 10.79
CA ASP A 145 24.15 -16.79 10.28
C ASP A 145 22.90 -16.56 9.42
N ILE A 146 22.52 -17.55 8.60
CA ILE A 146 21.29 -17.53 7.80
C ILE A 146 20.06 -17.45 8.71
N LEU A 147 19.97 -18.33 9.72
CA LEU A 147 18.84 -18.33 10.65
C LEU A 147 18.75 -17.01 11.43
N ARG A 148 19.88 -16.49 11.91
CA ARG A 148 19.91 -15.18 12.59
C ARG A 148 19.48 -14.03 11.67
N LYS A 149 19.97 -13.99 10.42
CA LYS A 149 19.58 -12.97 9.43
C LYS A 149 18.11 -13.08 9.06
N SER A 150 17.57 -14.29 8.97
CA SER A 150 16.15 -14.56 8.74
C SER A 150 15.29 -13.99 9.88
N VAL A 151 15.62 -14.30 11.14
CA VAL A 151 14.92 -13.76 12.33
C VAL A 151 14.93 -12.23 12.31
N GLN A 152 16.09 -11.62 12.05
CA GLN A 152 16.22 -10.16 11.99
C GLN A 152 15.38 -9.54 10.86
N ASN A 153 15.35 -10.17 9.69
CA ASN A 153 14.59 -9.67 8.55
C ASN A 153 13.07 -9.83 8.74
N ILE A 154 12.63 -10.95 9.32
CA ILE A 154 11.21 -11.15 9.70
C ILE A 154 10.78 -10.05 10.68
N TYR A 155 11.57 -9.80 11.72
CA TYR A 155 11.26 -8.75 12.69
C TYR A 155 11.29 -7.35 12.07
N LYS A 156 12.27 -7.03 11.21
CA LYS A 156 12.37 -5.69 10.57
C LYS A 156 11.23 -5.40 9.60
N VAL A 157 10.78 -6.40 8.83
CA VAL A 157 9.77 -6.22 7.78
C VAL A 157 8.36 -6.27 8.34
N PHE A 158 8.10 -7.20 9.26
CA PHE A 158 6.76 -7.48 9.75
C PHE A 158 6.54 -7.11 11.24
N GLY A 159 7.62 -6.92 12.00
CA GLY A 159 7.52 -6.72 13.45
C GLY A 159 7.23 -7.99 14.24
N PHE A 160 7.32 -9.17 13.62
CA PHE A 160 7.01 -10.45 14.27
C PHE A 160 8.25 -11.10 14.87
N GLU A 161 8.04 -11.71 16.02
CA GLU A 161 9.02 -12.61 16.63
C GLU A 161 8.94 -13.99 15.95
N SER A 162 10.07 -14.68 15.89
CA SER A 162 10.20 -15.97 15.24
C SER A 162 11.06 -16.93 16.04
N VAL A 163 10.74 -18.21 15.92
CA VAL A 163 11.43 -19.33 16.53
C VAL A 163 11.76 -20.36 15.47
N PHE A 164 12.93 -20.97 15.57
CA PHE A 164 13.36 -22.04 14.67
C PHE A 164 13.57 -23.31 15.49
N PHE A 165 13.03 -24.42 15.01
CA PHE A 165 13.24 -25.74 15.59
C PHE A 165 13.93 -26.66 14.59
N SER A 166 15.03 -27.27 15.02
CA SER A 166 15.77 -28.25 14.22
C SER A 166 15.31 -29.67 14.57
N PRO A 167 15.30 -30.60 13.61
CA PRO A 167 15.06 -32.01 13.88
C PRO A 167 16.20 -32.60 14.73
N GLU A 168 15.84 -33.46 15.69
CA GLU A 168 16.78 -34.31 16.42
C GLU A 168 17.01 -35.63 15.67
N SER A 169 15.98 -36.14 15.00
CA SER A 169 16.02 -37.30 14.11
C SER A 169 14.91 -37.21 13.06
N GLN A 170 14.81 -38.18 12.15
CA GLN A 170 13.80 -38.18 11.07
C GLN A 170 12.34 -38.02 11.58
N ASN A 171 12.03 -38.47 12.79
CA ASN A 171 10.67 -38.44 13.35
C ASN A 171 10.52 -37.63 14.64
N LYS A 172 11.57 -36.92 15.07
CA LYS A 172 11.55 -36.19 16.35
C LYS A 172 12.16 -34.81 16.20
N LEU A 173 11.39 -33.79 16.59
CA LEU A 173 11.83 -32.40 16.64
C LEU A 173 12.56 -32.13 17.96
N LYS A 174 13.68 -31.40 17.92
CA LYS A 174 14.37 -30.98 19.14
C LYS A 174 13.47 -30.02 19.92
N ARG A 175 13.38 -30.20 21.24
CA ARG A 175 12.54 -29.34 22.11
C ARG A 175 13.15 -27.96 22.34
N GLU A 176 14.48 -27.89 22.36
CA GLU A 176 15.18 -26.61 22.48
C GLU A 176 15.14 -25.85 21.15
N PRO A 177 14.65 -24.59 21.16
CA PRO A 177 14.69 -23.76 19.97
C PRO A 177 16.12 -23.37 19.61
N HIS A 178 16.33 -23.03 18.35
CA HIS A 178 17.62 -22.57 17.85
C HIS A 178 18.04 -21.26 18.57
N PRO A 179 19.32 -21.07 18.95
CA PRO A 179 19.78 -19.86 19.64
C PRO A 179 19.56 -18.54 18.89
N ALA A 180 19.36 -18.62 17.56
CA ALA A 180 19.04 -17.46 16.73
C ALA A 180 17.62 -16.91 16.96
N SER A 181 16.72 -17.71 17.54
CA SER A 181 15.32 -17.38 17.76
C SER A 181 15.14 -16.19 18.70
N ASN A 182 14.18 -15.32 18.42
CA ASN A 182 13.81 -14.20 19.29
C ASN A 182 12.44 -14.37 19.96
N PHE A 183 11.68 -15.41 19.59
CA PHE A 183 10.48 -15.84 20.30
C PHE A 183 10.79 -16.96 21.29
N LYS A 184 10.25 -16.88 22.51
CA LYS A 184 10.38 -17.93 23.54
C LYS A 184 9.12 -18.80 23.53
N PRO A 185 9.16 -19.99 22.93
CA PRO A 185 7.99 -20.88 22.87
C PRO A 185 7.70 -21.49 24.24
N ASP A 186 6.42 -21.67 24.57
CA ASP A 186 5.98 -22.50 25.68
C ASP A 186 5.74 -23.96 25.22
N ASP A 187 5.16 -24.77 26.10
CA ASP A 187 4.87 -26.18 25.79
C ASP A 187 3.80 -26.36 24.70
N MET A 188 2.81 -25.47 24.61
CA MET A 188 1.76 -25.53 23.59
C MET A 188 2.32 -25.16 22.21
N GLU A 189 3.20 -24.16 22.19
CA GLU A 189 3.95 -23.74 21.00
C GLU A 189 4.87 -24.85 20.48
N TRP A 190 5.54 -25.60 21.37
CA TRP A 190 6.31 -26.77 20.96
C TRP A 190 5.43 -27.90 20.40
N ILE A 191 4.26 -28.17 21.00
CA ILE A 191 3.32 -29.19 20.49
C ILE A 191 2.86 -28.83 19.07
N ALA A 192 2.58 -27.56 18.81
CA ALA A 192 2.20 -27.11 17.48
C ALA A 192 3.35 -27.23 16.47
N ALA A 193 4.58 -26.88 16.86
CA ALA A 193 5.77 -27.09 16.04
C ALA A 193 6.00 -28.58 15.72
N GLU A 194 5.85 -29.46 16.70
CA GLU A 194 6.00 -30.91 16.51
C GLU A 194 4.89 -31.48 15.60
N ALA A 195 3.66 -30.99 15.75
CA ALA A 195 2.55 -31.35 14.86
C ALA A 195 2.83 -30.90 13.41
N SER A 196 3.41 -29.71 13.21
CA SER A 196 3.82 -29.22 11.89
C SER A 196 4.90 -30.11 11.28
N PHE A 197 5.91 -30.48 12.08
CA PHE A 197 7.00 -31.37 11.67
C PHE A 197 6.47 -32.75 11.23
N LYS A 198 5.62 -33.39 12.05
CA LYS A 198 5.10 -34.73 11.78
C LYS A 198 4.16 -34.77 10.57
N ASN A 199 3.30 -33.76 10.45
CA ASN A 199 2.28 -33.72 9.39
C ASN A 199 2.78 -33.07 8.10
N LYS A 200 3.96 -32.44 8.10
CA LYS A 200 4.53 -31.67 6.97
C LYS A 200 3.61 -30.54 6.49
N THR A 201 2.73 -30.05 7.36
CA THR A 201 1.73 -29.01 7.09
C THR A 201 1.87 -27.84 8.06
N GLU A 202 1.34 -26.69 7.64
CA GLU A 202 1.28 -25.50 8.48
C GLU A 202 0.33 -25.71 9.67
N THR A 203 0.71 -25.28 10.86
CA THR A 203 -0.10 -25.41 12.09
C THR A 203 -0.06 -24.13 12.93
N GLY A 204 -0.92 -24.03 13.95
CA GLY A 204 -0.86 -22.98 14.96
C GLY A 204 -2.08 -22.05 14.92
N LYS A 205 -1.88 -20.78 15.27
CA LYS A 205 -2.93 -19.81 15.61
C LYS A 205 -4.07 -19.67 14.60
N THR A 206 -3.76 -19.78 13.30
CA THR A 206 -4.75 -19.61 12.22
C THR A 206 -5.27 -20.94 11.68
N THR A 207 -4.79 -22.06 12.21
CA THR A 207 -5.21 -23.41 11.82
C THR A 207 -6.04 -24.06 12.92
N ASN A 208 -6.86 -25.04 12.55
CA ASN A 208 -7.67 -25.78 13.51
C ASN A 208 -6.90 -26.94 14.19
N THR A 209 -5.58 -27.02 14.00
CA THR A 209 -4.77 -28.18 14.41
C THR A 209 -4.43 -28.14 15.91
N VAL A 210 -4.02 -26.96 16.41
CA VAL A 210 -3.64 -26.77 17.82
C VAL A 210 -4.16 -25.42 18.29
N GLN A 211 -5.16 -25.45 19.18
CA GLN A 211 -5.76 -24.23 19.75
C GLN A 211 -4.89 -23.65 20.87
N GLY A 212 -4.95 -22.33 21.05
CA GLY A 212 -4.25 -21.63 22.14
C GLY A 212 -2.79 -21.27 21.85
N THR A 213 -2.37 -21.33 20.58
CA THR A 213 -1.04 -20.88 20.14
C THR A 213 -1.07 -19.42 19.70
N GLU A 214 0.01 -18.69 19.98
CA GLU A 214 0.22 -17.32 19.53
C GLU A 214 0.98 -17.27 18.19
N ALA A 215 1.67 -18.36 17.85
CA ALA A 215 2.46 -18.48 16.63
C ALA A 215 1.81 -19.37 15.56
N MET A 216 2.25 -19.16 14.32
CA MET A 216 2.01 -20.05 13.19
C MET A 216 3.32 -20.75 12.83
N TYR A 217 3.24 -22.05 12.57
CA TYR A 217 4.37 -22.94 12.32
C TYR A 217 4.39 -23.41 10.88
N PHE A 218 5.55 -23.27 10.25
CA PHE A 218 5.79 -23.56 8.86
C PHE A 218 6.93 -24.58 8.74
N PRO A 219 6.67 -25.78 8.18
CA PRO A 219 7.70 -26.78 7.99
C PRO A 219 8.50 -26.50 6.71
N ILE A 220 9.83 -26.55 6.81
CA ILE A 220 10.74 -26.43 5.67
C ILE A 220 11.00 -27.83 5.11
N ASN A 221 10.24 -28.18 4.07
CA ASN A 221 10.30 -29.49 3.44
C ASN A 221 11.27 -29.48 2.26
N ILE A 222 12.23 -30.41 2.24
CA ILE A 222 13.14 -30.65 1.11
C ILE A 222 13.13 -32.15 0.83
N ASN A 223 12.85 -32.57 -0.40
CA ASN A 223 12.81 -33.98 -0.81
C ASN A 223 12.04 -34.88 0.17
N ASP A 224 10.84 -34.44 0.57
CA ASP A 224 9.94 -35.14 1.48
C ASP A 224 10.46 -35.35 2.93
N SER A 225 11.53 -34.64 3.31
CA SER A 225 12.03 -34.57 4.69
C SER A 225 11.87 -33.14 5.23
N VAL A 226 11.45 -33.01 6.50
CA VAL A 226 11.38 -31.71 7.17
C VAL A 226 12.74 -31.40 7.79
N PHE A 227 13.35 -30.31 7.37
CA PHE A 227 14.69 -29.92 7.83
C PHE A 227 14.68 -28.91 8.96
N CYS A 228 13.60 -28.14 9.08
CA CYS A 228 13.41 -27.16 10.14
C CYS A 228 11.93 -26.82 10.22
N VAL A 229 11.47 -26.38 11.39
CA VAL A 229 10.15 -25.74 11.55
C VAL A 229 10.35 -24.31 12.01
N ILE A 230 9.75 -23.37 11.29
CA ILE A 230 9.75 -21.94 11.63
C ILE A 230 8.43 -21.61 12.30
N GLY A 231 8.46 -21.17 13.56
CA GLY A 231 7.33 -20.54 14.22
C GLY A 231 7.42 -19.03 14.10
N ILE A 232 6.31 -18.35 13.79
CA ILE A 232 6.22 -16.89 13.73
C ILE A 232 5.06 -16.45 14.59
N LYS A 233 5.32 -15.60 15.58
CA LYS A 233 4.29 -15.01 16.44
C LYS A 233 3.48 -13.99 15.67
N ILE A 234 2.22 -14.29 15.37
CA ILE A 234 1.36 -13.45 14.54
C ILE A 234 0.44 -12.62 15.45
N ASN A 235 0.36 -11.32 15.19
CA ASN A 235 -0.55 -10.44 15.92
C ASN A 235 -2.03 -10.76 15.60
N ASP A 236 -2.94 -10.51 16.55
CA ASP A 236 -4.37 -10.86 16.43
C ASP A 236 -5.08 -10.15 15.26
N ASP A 237 -4.52 -9.03 14.79
CA ASP A 237 -5.07 -8.25 13.68
C ASP A 237 -4.94 -8.93 12.31
N ILE A 238 -4.05 -9.93 12.19
CA ILE A 238 -3.75 -10.60 10.93
C ILE A 238 -4.65 -11.80 10.76
N LYS A 239 -5.56 -11.68 9.80
CA LYS A 239 -6.48 -12.76 9.42
C LYS A 239 -5.83 -13.70 8.41
N ALA A 240 -6.22 -14.97 8.47
CA ALA A 240 -5.94 -15.95 7.43
C ALA A 240 -6.44 -15.44 6.06
N GLY A 241 -5.62 -15.57 5.01
CA GLY A 241 -5.93 -15.08 3.67
C GLY A 241 -5.79 -13.56 3.47
N SER A 242 -5.20 -12.83 4.43
CA SER A 242 -4.85 -11.42 4.21
C SER A 242 -3.62 -11.28 3.30
N ALA A 243 -3.54 -10.19 2.55
CA ALA A 243 -2.39 -9.90 1.68
C ALA A 243 -1.06 -9.80 2.44
N GLU A 244 -1.11 -9.48 3.74
CA GLU A 244 0.05 -9.46 4.63
C GLU A 244 0.50 -10.88 4.99
N MET A 245 -0.45 -11.79 5.27
CA MET A 245 -0.17 -13.21 5.46
C MET A 245 0.42 -13.84 4.20
N GLU A 246 -0.15 -13.56 3.02
CA GLU A 246 0.40 -14.05 1.74
C GLU A 246 1.83 -13.55 1.52
N PHE A 247 2.10 -12.30 1.86
CA PHE A 247 3.44 -11.73 1.76
C PHE A 247 4.41 -12.39 2.75
N LEU A 248 3.99 -12.66 3.99
CA LEU A 248 4.77 -13.41 4.98
C LEU A 248 5.10 -14.82 4.48
N MET A 249 4.10 -15.56 3.98
CA MET A 249 4.30 -16.91 3.43
C MET A 249 5.29 -16.91 2.26
N SER A 250 5.17 -15.94 1.35
CA SER A 250 6.14 -15.76 0.26
C SER A 250 7.53 -15.48 0.79
N PHE A 251 7.65 -14.65 1.83
CA PHE A 251 8.92 -14.31 2.46
C PHE A 251 9.61 -15.54 3.08
N ILE A 252 8.85 -16.36 3.81
CA ILE A 252 9.34 -17.61 4.40
C ILE A 252 9.82 -18.58 3.31
N ARG A 253 9.05 -18.72 2.22
CA ARG A 253 9.39 -19.61 1.11
C ARG A 253 10.73 -19.26 0.45
N GLU A 254 11.07 -17.98 0.40
CA GLU A 254 12.33 -17.49 -0.16
C GLU A 254 13.54 -17.76 0.76
N ILE A 255 13.31 -18.06 2.04
CA ILE A 255 14.37 -18.46 2.99
C ILE A 255 14.76 -19.94 2.78
N THR A 256 13.79 -20.80 2.43
CA THR A 256 13.95 -22.24 2.20
C THR A 256 15.19 -22.62 1.38
N PRO A 257 15.42 -22.09 0.15
CA PRO A 257 16.56 -22.51 -0.67
C PRO A 257 17.93 -22.17 -0.05
N PHE A 258 18.02 -21.12 0.77
CA PHE A 258 19.26 -20.79 1.48
C PHE A 258 19.54 -21.79 2.60
N ILE A 259 18.50 -22.20 3.33
CA ILE A 259 18.60 -23.25 4.34
C ILE A 259 18.96 -24.59 3.68
N GLU A 260 18.31 -24.94 2.56
CA GLU A 260 18.59 -26.15 1.80
C GLU A 260 20.05 -26.23 1.34
N LYS A 261 20.57 -25.15 0.76
CA LYS A 261 21.96 -25.10 0.28
C LYS A 261 22.92 -25.55 1.37
N TYR A 262 22.89 -24.92 2.54
CA TYR A 262 23.86 -25.21 3.60
C TYR A 262 23.66 -26.59 4.25
N LEU A 263 22.41 -27.08 4.33
CA LEU A 263 22.13 -28.41 4.86
C LEU A 263 22.60 -29.53 3.91
N ASN A 264 22.53 -29.32 2.60
CA ASN A 264 23.07 -30.27 1.62
C ASN A 264 24.60 -30.30 1.60
N TYR A 265 25.28 -29.18 1.89
CA TYR A 265 26.75 -29.13 2.02
C TYR A 265 27.28 -29.71 3.34
N SER A 266 26.42 -29.88 4.36
CA SER A 266 26.80 -30.38 5.69
C SER A 266 26.52 -31.89 5.88
N LYS A 267 25.91 -32.56 4.89
CA LYS A 267 25.83 -34.03 4.88
C LYS A 267 27.18 -34.61 4.44
N PRO A 268 27.80 -35.49 5.24
CA PRO A 268 29.04 -36.18 4.87
C PRO A 268 28.84 -37.13 3.67
#